data_AF-A0A534P905-F1
#
_entry.id   AF-A0A534P905-F1
#
_cell.length_a   1.000
_cell.length_b   1.000
_cell.length_c   1.000
_cell.angle_alpha   90.00
_cell.angle_beta   90.00
_cell.angle_gamma   90.00
#
_symmetry.space_group_name_H-M   'P 1'
#
loop_
_entity.id
_entity.type
_entity.pdbx_description
1 polymer ?
#
loop_
_entity_poly.entity_id
_entity_poly.type
_entity_poly.pdbx_seq_one_letter_code
_entity_poly.pdbx_strand_id
1 'polypeptide(L)' 'MNAIEVPPSALSREALRALVEEFVTRDGTDYGAVERGLDTKVADVLRQLDRGEVR' A
#
# COMPACT_ATOMS: atom_id res chain seq x y z
N MET A 1 19.58 -4.96 11.19
CA MET A 1 19.29 -4.36 9.87
C MET A 1 18.88 -2.93 10.12
N ASN A 2 19.61 -1.95 9.57
CA ASN A 2 19.16 -0.55 9.61
C ASN A 2 18.37 -0.30 8.33
N ALA A 3 17.07 -0.01 8.46
CA ALA A 3 16.25 0.42 7.33
C ALA A 3 16.44 1.93 7.11
N ILE A 4 16.34 2.37 5.86
CA ILE A 4 16.31 3.79 5.49
C ILE A 4 14.86 4.12 5.13
N GLU A 5 14.32 5.18 5.71
CA GLU A 5 13.00 5.70 5.36
C GLU A 5 13.08 6.42 4.02
N VAL A 6 12.24 6.01 3.07
CA VAL A 6 12.15 6.61 1.74
C VAL A 6 10.76 7.22 1.60
N PRO A 7 10.63 8.53 1.36
CA PRO A 7 9.31 9.14 1.21
C PRO A 7 8.60 8.58 -0.04
N PRO A 8 7.27 8.32 0.02
CA PRO A 8 6.53 7.77 -1.12
C PRO A 8 6.68 8.59 -2.40
N SER A 9 6.82 9.92 -2.27
CA SER A 9 7.03 10.85 -3.37
C SER A 9 8.37 10.71 -4.10
N ALA A 10 9.34 9.97 -3.53
CA ALA A 10 10.60 9.66 -4.19
C ALA A 10 10.52 8.45 -5.13
N LEU A 11 9.40 7.73 -5.14
CA LEU A 11 9.17 6.58 -6.01
C LEU A 11 8.36 6.99 -7.25
N SER A 12 8.56 6.27 -8.35
CA SER A 12 7.62 6.38 -9.48
C SER A 12 6.25 5.86 -9.05
N ARG A 13 5.19 6.33 -9.72
CA ARG A 13 3.82 5.91 -9.42
C ARG A 13 3.65 4.40 -9.57
N GLU A 14 4.31 3.82 -10.56
CA GLU A 14 4.29 2.39 -10.85
C GLU A 14 4.99 1.59 -9.75
N ALA A 15 6.18 2.06 -9.31
CA ALA A 15 6.93 1.41 -8.24
C ALA A 15 6.17 1.46 -6.91
N LEU A 16 5.63 2.64 -6.56
CA LEU A 16 4.83 2.80 -5.35
C LEU A 16 3.58 1.90 -5.38
N ARG A 17 2.87 1.85 -6.52
CA ARG A 17 1.70 0.98 -6.68
C ARG A 17 2.07 -0.49 -6.53
N ALA A 18 3.17 -0.95 -7.12
CA ALA A 18 3.61 -2.33 -7.04
C ALA A 18 3.96 -2.75 -5.59
N LEU A 19 4.66 -1.89 -4.84
CA LEU A 19 4.96 -2.14 -3.43
C LEU A 19 3.69 -2.20 -2.57
N VAL A 20 2.73 -1.31 -2.82
CA VAL A 20 1.44 -1.33 -2.12
C VAL A 20 0.64 -2.58 -2.48
N GLU A 21 0.65 -2.99 -3.75
CA GLU A 21 -0.02 -4.23 -4.19
C GLU A 21 0.58 -5.47 -3.52
N GLU A 22 1.91 -5.57 -3.45
CA GLU A 22 2.60 -6.62 -2.70
C GLU A 22 2.23 -6.57 -1.22
N PHE A 23 2.23 -5.38 -0.60
CA PHE A 23 1.88 -5.20 0.81
C PHE A 23 0.47 -5.69 1.14
N VAL A 24 -0.54 -5.32 0.34
CA VAL A 24 -1.93 -5.71 0.59
C VAL A 24 -2.25 -7.16 0.24
N THR A 25 -1.38 -7.85 -0.52
CA THR A 25 -1.57 -9.26 -0.91
C THR A 25 -0.76 -10.23 -0.05
N ARG A 26 0.30 -9.76 0.62
CA ARG A 26 1.27 -10.59 1.35
C ARG A 26 0.67 -11.47 2.45
N ASP A 27 -0.36 -10.99 3.15
CA ASP A 27 -0.91 -11.70 4.32
C ASP A 27 -2.32 -12.28 4.13
N GLY A 28 -2.87 -12.24 2.91
CA GLY A 28 -3.94 -13.12 2.40
C GLY A 28 -5.08 -13.55 3.35
N THR A 29 -5.41 -12.77 4.37
CA THR A 29 -6.49 -13.11 5.29
C THR A 29 -7.67 -12.22 4.94
N ASP A 30 -8.50 -12.78 4.08
CA ASP A 30 -9.77 -12.21 3.67
C ASP A 30 -10.76 -12.26 4.85
N TYR A 31 -10.48 -11.52 5.92
CA TYR A 31 -11.42 -11.32 7.03
C TYR A 31 -12.29 -10.11 6.72
N GLY A 32 -13.30 -10.35 5.90
CA GLY A 32 -14.39 -9.40 5.72
C GLY A 32 -15.40 -10.01 4.77
N ALA A 33 -16.66 -10.10 5.19
CA ALA A 33 -17.77 -10.69 4.43
C ALA A 33 -18.09 -9.99 3.08
N VAL A 34 -17.21 -9.11 2.61
CA VAL A 34 -17.23 -8.41 1.32
C VAL A 34 -15.78 -8.31 0.84
N GLU A 35 -15.39 -9.15 -0.11
CA GLU A 35 -14.11 -9.02 -0.83
C GLU A 35 -14.04 -7.61 -1.44
N ARG A 36 -13.35 -6.67 -0.78
CA ARG A 36 -12.98 -5.42 -1.44
C ARG A 36 -11.92 -5.77 -2.48
N GLY A 37 -12.19 -5.42 -3.74
CA GLY A 37 -11.27 -5.68 -4.85
C GLY A 37 -9.88 -5.09 -4.59
N LEU A 38 -8.86 -5.75 -5.14
CA LEU A 38 -7.45 -5.39 -4.97
C LEU A 38 -7.19 -3.89 -5.23
N ASP A 39 -7.74 -3.34 -6.31
CA ASP A 39 -7.57 -1.92 -6.64
C ASP A 39 -8.14 -0.96 -5.58
N THR A 40 -9.23 -1.35 -4.90
CA THR A 40 -9.78 -0.54 -3.79
C THR A 40 -8.82 -0.54 -2.61
N LYS A 41 -8.28 -1.71 -2.26
CA LYS A 41 -7.27 -1.84 -1.17
C LYS A 41 -6.03 -1.02 -1.49
N VAL A 42 -5.54 -1.08 -2.73
CA VAL A 42 -4.39 -0.29 -3.20
C VAL A 42 -4.69 1.21 -3.11
N ALA A 43 -5.85 1.66 -3.60
CA ALA A 43 -6.23 3.07 -3.56
C ALA A 43 -6.34 3.62 -2.12
N ASP A 44 -6.86 2.83 -1.19
CA ASP A 44 -6.97 3.23 0.22
C ASP A 44 -5.61 3.42 0.89
N VAL A 45 -4.64 2.55 0.62
CA VAL A 45 -3.27 2.71 1.16
C VAL A 45 -2.57 3.91 0.55
N LEU A 46 -2.66 4.09 -0.77
CA LEU A 46 -2.09 5.27 -1.44
C LEU A 46 -2.63 6.58 -0.85
N ARG A 47 -3.94 6.64 -0.58
CA ARG A 47 -4.56 7.81 0.06
C ARG A 47 -4.05 8.06 1.48
N GLN A 48 -3.79 7.01 2.25
CA GLN A 48 -3.23 7.14 3.61
C GLN A 48 -1.79 7.67 3.56
N LEU A 49 -0.99 7.19 2.60
CA LEU A 49 0.37 7.67 2.34
C LEU A 49 0.37 9.16 1.92
N ASP A 50 -0.52 9.54 1.00
CA ASP A 50 -0.66 10.93 0.54
C ASP A 50 -1.04 11.89 1.68
N ARG A 51 -1.80 11.41 2.66
CA ARG A 51 -2.21 12.19 3.84
C ARG A 51 -1.18 12.16 4.98
N GLY A 52 -0.12 11.37 4.85
CA GLY A 52 0.85 11.15 5.92
C GLY A 52 0.26 10.43 7.15
N GLU A 53 -0.85 9.71 6.99
CA GLU A 53 -1.45 8.89 8.05
C GLU A 53 -0.60 7.64 8.35
N VAL A 54 0.18 7.19 7.35
CA VAL A 54 1.12 6.06 7.40
C VAL A 54 2.41 6.41 6.64
N ARG A 55 3.49 5.65 6.88
CA ARG A 55 4.83 5.86 6.31
C ARG A 55 5.54 4.53 6.01
#